data_AF-A0A2D5QCS6-F1
#
_entry.id   AF-A0A2D5QCS6-F1
#
_cell.length_a   1.000
_cell.length_b   1.000
_cell.length_c   1.000
_cell.angle_alpha   90.00
_cell.angle_beta   90.00
_cell.angle_gamma   90.00
#
_symmetry.space_group_name_H-M   'P 1'
#
loop_
_entity.id
_entity.type
_entity.pdbx_description
1 polymer ?
#
loop_
_entity_poly.entity_id
_entity_poly.type
_entity_poly.pdbx_seq_one_letter_code
_entity_poly.pdbx_strand_id
1 'polypeptide(L)'
;AMRSMLERRHLAPSWGGKTPLSPEPEDSMVIGTIPDIFVTGHVHGQYIGDHKGTTIVHSSTWQDQTDYQRMLGFQPKPCILTVINLHTHASASIPFA
;
A
#
# COMPACT_ATOMS: atom_id res chain seq x y z
N ALA A 1 -0.52 -6.82 5.73
CA ALA A 1 -0.36 -5.40 6.12
C ALA A 1 -1.61 -4.58 5.82
N MET A 2 -1.94 -4.30 4.54
CA MET A 2 -3.08 -3.44 4.16
C MET A 2 -4.42 -3.84 4.81
N ARG A 3 -4.77 -5.14 4.79
CA ARG A 3 -6.00 -5.64 5.45
C ARG A 3 -6.03 -5.29 6.93
N SER A 4 -4.92 -5.47 7.64
CA SER A 4 -4.83 -5.14 9.07
C SER A 4 -4.90 -3.64 9.34
N MET A 5 -4.44 -2.77 8.43
CA MET A 5 -4.62 -1.32 8.54
C MET A 5 -6.11 -0.95 8.46
N LEU A 6 -6.85 -1.57 7.52
CA LEU A 6 -8.30 -1.41 7.39
C LEU A 6 -9.07 -1.98 8.58
N GLU A 7 -8.71 -3.18 9.07
CA GLU A 7 -9.34 -3.79 10.25
C GLU A 7 -9.13 -2.97 11.52
N ARG A 8 -7.95 -2.38 11.68
CA ARG A 8 -7.60 -1.50 12.82
C ARG A 8 -8.05 -0.06 12.62
N ARG A 9 -8.51 0.29 11.42
CA ARG A 9 -8.92 1.64 11.03
C ARG A 9 -7.82 2.68 11.27
N HIS A 10 -6.57 2.33 10.99
CA HIS A 10 -5.43 3.21 11.22
C HIS A 10 -4.26 2.89 10.29
N LEU A 11 -3.62 3.91 9.71
CA LEU A 11 -2.55 3.76 8.73
C LEU A 11 -1.22 3.27 9.34
N ALA A 12 -0.86 3.74 10.54
CA ALA A 12 0.34 3.28 11.26
C ALA A 12 0.16 3.30 12.79
N PRO A 13 -0.57 2.34 13.40
CA PRO A 13 -0.98 2.42 14.81
C PRO A 13 0.12 2.08 15.84
N SER A 14 1.33 1.71 15.39
CA SER A 14 2.41 1.29 16.28
C SER A 14 3.29 2.47 16.69
N TRP A 15 3.38 2.75 17.99
CA TRP A 15 4.26 3.77 18.56
C TRP A 15 5.69 3.25 18.80
N GLY A 16 6.70 4.10 18.61
CA GLY A 16 8.12 3.77 18.92
C GLY A 16 8.77 2.75 17.98
N GLY A 17 8.13 2.42 16.86
CA GLY A 17 8.66 1.51 15.85
C GLY A 17 9.55 2.20 14.81
N LYS A 18 9.76 1.53 13.67
CA LYS A 18 10.51 2.09 12.53
C LYS A 18 9.75 3.20 11.80
N THR A 19 8.43 3.25 11.92
CA THR A 19 7.59 4.31 11.36
C THR A 19 7.51 5.45 12.37
N PRO A 20 8.11 6.62 12.10
CA PRO A 20 7.96 7.77 12.97
C PRO A 20 6.54 8.32 12.89
N LEU A 21 6.00 8.77 14.02
CA LEU A 21 4.71 9.46 14.12
C LEU A 21 4.95 10.86 14.66
N SER A 22 4.43 11.87 13.97
CA SER A 22 4.51 13.25 14.45
C SER A 22 3.60 13.42 15.67
N PRO A 23 4.04 14.11 16.74
CA PRO A 23 3.22 14.37 17.92
C PRO A 23 2.24 15.51 17.66
N GLU A 24 1.32 15.30 16.73
CA GLU A 24 0.27 16.26 16.42
C GLU A 24 -0.84 16.24 17.48
N PRO A 25 -1.55 17.35 17.71
CA PRO A 25 -2.70 17.39 18.62
C PRO A 25 -3.86 16.47 18.19
N GLU A 26 -3.96 16.16 16.90
CA GLU A 26 -4.99 15.30 16.31
C GLU A 26 -4.37 14.26 15.37
N ASP A 27 -4.87 13.03 15.45
CA ASP A 27 -4.37 11.92 14.66
C ASP A 27 -5.09 11.79 13.31
N SER A 28 -4.49 12.37 12.27
CA SER A 28 -4.98 12.28 10.89
C SER A 28 -4.71 10.93 10.21
N MET A 29 -4.06 9.98 10.89
CA MET A 29 -3.76 8.63 10.36
C MET A 29 -4.88 7.63 10.67
N VAL A 30 -5.91 8.06 11.40
CA VAL A 30 -7.15 7.30 11.64
C VAL A 30 -7.99 7.23 10.35
N ILE A 31 -8.42 6.03 9.98
CA ILE A 31 -9.29 5.80 8.82
C ILE A 31 -10.75 5.97 9.28
N GLY A 32 -11.23 7.21 9.35
CA GLY A 32 -12.58 7.54 9.85
C GLY A 32 -13.72 7.03 8.98
N THR A 33 -13.53 7.01 7.66
CA THR A 33 -14.50 6.49 6.67
C THR A 33 -13.92 5.26 5.99
N ILE A 34 -14.71 4.20 5.80
CA ILE A 34 -14.26 3.02 5.06
C ILE A 34 -14.09 3.43 3.60
N PRO A 35 -12.90 3.27 3.00
CA PRO A 35 -12.68 3.67 1.62
C PRO A 35 -13.20 2.62 0.64
N ASP A 36 -13.64 3.06 -0.54
CA ASP A 36 -13.96 2.18 -1.66
C ASP A 36 -12.68 1.56 -2.26
N ILE A 37 -11.60 2.36 -2.31
CA ILE A 37 -10.28 1.96 -2.80
C ILE A 37 -9.20 2.41 -1.81
N PHE A 38 -8.35 1.49 -1.37
CA PHE A 38 -7.23 1.74 -0.45
C PHE A 38 -5.90 1.43 -1.12
N VAL A 39 -5.08 2.46 -1.35
CA VAL A 39 -3.83 2.36 -2.10
C VAL A 39 -2.63 2.54 -1.17
N THR A 40 -1.62 1.68 -1.31
CA THR A 40 -0.33 1.78 -0.61
C THR A 40 0.85 1.57 -1.57
N GLY A 41 2.04 1.91 -1.11
CA GLY A 41 3.30 1.70 -1.82
C GLY A 41 4.44 1.44 -0.86
N HIS A 42 5.58 2.09 -1.08
CA HIS A 42 6.80 2.06 -0.26
C HIS A 42 7.56 0.73 -0.23
N VAL A 43 6.89 -0.42 -0.12
CA VAL A 43 7.56 -1.73 -0.07
C VAL A 43 8.01 -2.18 -1.47
N HIS A 44 7.48 -1.61 -2.55
CA HIS A 44 7.83 -1.97 -3.94
C HIS A 44 7.32 -3.36 -4.36
N GLY A 45 6.31 -3.88 -3.67
CA GLY A 45 5.56 -5.06 -4.11
C GLY A 45 4.47 -4.69 -5.10
N GLN A 46 3.79 -5.68 -5.68
CA GLN A 46 2.57 -5.45 -6.46
C GLN A 46 1.49 -6.40 -5.98
N TYR A 47 0.31 -5.85 -5.69
CA TYR A 47 -0.87 -6.61 -5.28
C TYR A 47 -2.15 -5.84 -5.55
N ILE A 48 -3.20 -6.56 -5.95
CA ILE A 48 -4.57 -6.05 -6.02
C ILE A 48 -5.47 -7.12 -5.41
N GLY A 49 -6.47 -6.70 -4.65
CA GLY A 49 -7.49 -7.61 -4.14
C GLY A 49 -8.67 -6.89 -3.51
N ASP A 50 -9.61 -7.66 -3.02
CA ASP A 50 -10.73 -7.17 -2.21
C ASP A 50 -10.49 -7.46 -0.73
N HIS A 51 -10.97 -6.56 0.12
CA HIS A 51 -11.17 -6.81 1.53
C HIS A 51 -12.49 -6.19 2.00
N LYS A 52 -13.53 -7.02 2.14
CA LYS A 52 -14.86 -6.62 2.65
C LYS A 52 -15.49 -5.50 1.83
N GLY A 53 -15.31 -5.52 0.51
CA GLY A 53 -15.82 -4.50 -0.41
C GLY A 53 -14.87 -3.33 -0.66
N THR A 54 -13.79 -3.18 0.11
CA THR A 54 -12.71 -2.24 -0.21
C THR A 54 -11.71 -2.88 -1.17
N THR A 55 -11.50 -2.25 -2.32
CA THR A 55 -10.42 -2.65 -3.23
C THR A 55 -9.07 -2.19 -2.68
N ILE A 56 -8.17 -3.13 -2.38
CA ILE A 56 -6.84 -2.85 -1.84
C ILE A 56 -5.78 -2.96 -2.93
N VAL A 57 -4.88 -1.97 -3.00
CA VAL A 57 -3.86 -1.84 -4.04
C VAL A 57 -2.49 -1.61 -3.41
N HIS A 58 -1.50 -2.37 -3.86
CA HIS A 58 -0.09 -2.05 -3.67
C HIS A 58 0.54 -1.87 -5.05
N SER A 59 0.95 -0.66 -5.38
CA SER A 59 1.19 -0.23 -6.77
C SER A 59 2.66 -0.28 -7.20
N SER A 60 3.30 -1.45 -7.12
CA SER A 60 4.62 -1.71 -7.73
C SER A 60 5.67 -0.66 -7.32
N THR A 61 6.65 -0.43 -8.19
CA THR A 61 7.64 0.64 -8.12
C THR A 61 8.19 0.91 -9.53
N TRP A 62 8.85 2.04 -9.71
CA TRP A 62 9.63 2.34 -10.92
C TRP A 62 11.14 2.29 -10.64
N GLN A 63 11.53 1.78 -9.48
CA GLN A 63 12.93 1.60 -9.07
C GLN A 63 13.31 0.12 -9.12
N ASP A 64 14.42 -0.18 -9.80
CA ASP A 64 15.02 -1.52 -9.76
C ASP A 64 15.61 -1.85 -8.36
N GLN A 65 15.97 -3.12 -8.12
CA GLN A 65 16.50 -3.57 -6.84
C GLN A 65 17.77 -2.81 -6.45
N THR A 66 17.68 -2.05 -5.35
CA THR A 66 18.83 -1.34 -4.78
C THR A 66 19.76 -2.26 -4.01
N ASP A 67 21.01 -1.85 -3.80
CA ASP A 67 21.97 -2.62 -3.00
C ASP A 67 21.46 -2.85 -1.57
N TYR A 68 20.80 -1.86 -0.96
CA TYR A 68 20.20 -1.99 0.35
C TYR A 68 19.07 -3.03 0.37
N GLN A 69 18.20 -3.05 -0.65
CA GLN A 69 17.17 -4.08 -0.77
C GLN A 69 17.79 -5.47 -0.95
N ARG A 70 18.85 -5.58 -1.75
CA ARG A 70 19.59 -6.84 -1.94
C ARG A 70 20.22 -7.33 -0.65
N MET A 71 20.83 -6.45 0.14
CA MET A 71 21.38 -6.77 1.46
C MET A 71 20.32 -7.29 2.43
N LEU A 72 19.08 -6.79 2.34
CA LEU A 72 17.94 -7.25 3.14
C LEU A 72 17.23 -8.49 2.54
N GLY A 73 17.70 -9.02 1.40
CA GLY A 73 17.04 -10.13 0.71
C GLY A 73 15.68 -9.78 0.09
N PHE A 74 15.39 -8.50 -0.10
CA PHE A 74 14.12 -8.01 -0.63
C PHE A 74 14.13 -7.93 -2.15
N GLN A 75 13.13 -8.52 -2.81
CA GLN A 75 12.96 -8.50 -4.26
C GLN A 75 11.76 -7.62 -4.65
N PRO A 76 11.98 -6.42 -5.24
CA PRO A 76 10.88 -5.58 -5.70
C PRO A 76 10.19 -6.18 -6.94
N LYS A 77 8.99 -5.67 -7.24
CA LYS A 77 8.28 -5.92 -8.51
C LYS A 77 8.20 -4.60 -9.29
N PRO A 78 9.25 -4.19 -10.01
CA PRO A 78 9.26 -2.93 -10.74
C PRO A 78 8.40 -2.95 -12.01
N CYS A 79 8.07 -1.76 -12.51
CA CYS A 79 7.48 -1.53 -13.83
C CYS A 79 6.10 -2.18 -14.05
N ILE A 80 5.24 -2.23 -13.04
CA ILE A 80 3.86 -2.71 -13.18
C ILE A 80 2.88 -1.56 -12.90
N LEU A 81 2.21 -1.08 -13.95
CA LEU A 81 1.15 -0.09 -13.82
C LEU A 81 -0.16 -0.78 -13.40
N THR A 82 -0.75 -0.34 -12.30
CA THR A 82 -2.10 -0.75 -11.90
C THR A 82 -3.12 0.26 -12.44
N VAL A 83 -4.12 -0.22 -13.19
CA VAL A 83 -5.27 0.57 -13.66
C VAL A 83 -6.53 0.05 -12.98
N ILE A 84 -7.36 0.96 -12.46
CA ILE A 84 -8.65 0.62 -11.86
C ILE A 84 -9.76 1.43 -12.53
N ASN A 85 -10.82 0.73 -12.94
CA ASN A 85 -12.05 1.34 -13.36
C ASN A 85 -12.85 1.80 -12.13
N LEU A 86 -13.04 3.11 -11.95
CA LEU A 86 -13.67 3.67 -10.76
C LEU A 86 -15.17 3.34 -10.61
N HIS A 87 -15.85 2.93 -11.68
CA HIS A 87 -17.27 2.57 -11.61
C HIS A 87 -17.47 1.11 -11.20
N THR A 88 -16.64 0.20 -11.73
CA THR A 88 -16.81 -1.26 -11.58
C THR A 88 -15.78 -1.90 -10.66
N HIS A 89 -14.73 -1.15 -10.30
CA HIS A 89 -13.54 -1.62 -9.60
C HIS A 89 -12.76 -2.71 -10.35
N ALA A 90 -13.10 -2.97 -11.62
CA ALA A 90 -12.32 -3.85 -12.48
C ALA A 90 -10.88 -3.33 -12.58
N SER A 91 -9.91 -4.22 -12.40
CA SER A 91 -8.50 -3.85 -12.30
C SER A 91 -7.65 -4.58 -13.33
N ALA A 92 -6.65 -3.88 -13.88
CA ALA A 92 -5.63 -4.46 -14.74
C ALA A 92 -4.22 -4.13 -14.22
N SER A 93 -3.30 -5.08 -14.33
CA SER A 93 -1.87 -4.89 -14.08
C SER A 93 -1.11 -5.00 -15.39
N ILE A 94 -0.44 -3.92 -15.79
CA ILE A 94 0.25 -3.81 -17.08
C ILE A 94 1.76 -3.81 -16.80
N PRO A 95 2.50 -4.89 -17.13
CA PRO A 95 3.96 -4.90 -17.04
C PRO A 95 4.59 -4.11 -18.18
N PHE A 96 5.61 -3.30 -17.85
CA PHE A 96 6.41 -2.50 -18.77
C PHE A 96 7.88 -2.96 -18.86
N ALA A 97 8.26 -3.95 -18.05
CA ALA A 97 9.57 -4.59 -18.07
C ALA A 97 9.60 -5.76 -19.07
#